data_AF-A0A7X6VGV6-F1
#
_entry.id   AF-A0A7X6VGV6-F1
#
_cell.length_a   1.000
_cell.length_b   1.000
_cell.length_c   1.000
_cell.angle_alpha   90.00
_cell.angle_beta   90.00
_cell.angle_gamma   90.00
#
_symmetry.space_group_name_H-M   'P 1'
#
loop_
_entity.id
_entity.type
_entity.pdbx_description
1 polymer ?
#
loop_
_entity_poly.entity_id
_entity_poly.type
_entity_poly.pdbx_seq_one_letter_code
_entity_poly.pdbx_strand_id
1 'polypeptide(L)'
;AETAAIRANDASEDIAGAVLDCVARTVGKVIENAKERYGISRVIVVGGVGANKQVRQYVGNSAVFASTKLSSDNAVGIALLGGIE
;
A
#
# COMPACT_ATOMS: atom_id res chain seq x y z
N ALA A 1 -10.38 4.64 14.27
CA ALA A 1 -11.28 3.62 13.71
C ALA A 1 -11.24 2.37 14.58
N GLU A 2 -10.12 1.64 14.59
CA GLU A 2 -9.92 0.42 15.41
C GLU A 2 -10.29 0.57 16.89
N THR A 3 -9.69 1.54 17.60
CA THR A 3 -9.94 1.78 19.03
C THR A 3 -11.41 2.11 19.35
N ALA A 4 -12.13 2.70 18.39
CA ALA A 4 -13.55 3.01 18.57
C ALA A 4 -14.42 1.75 18.38
N ALA A 5 -14.10 0.92 17.39
CA ALA A 5 -14.82 -0.32 17.09
C ALA A 5 -14.60 -1.40 18.17
N ILE A 6 -13.38 -1.51 18.72
CA ILE A 6 -13.09 -2.38 19.88
C ILE A 6 -13.97 -1.99 21.08
N ARG A 7 -14.17 -0.69 21.32
CA ARG A 7 -15.04 -0.19 22.39
C ARG A 7 -16.53 -0.44 22.13
N ALA A 8 -16.92 -0.58 20.87
CA ALA A 8 -18.28 -0.89 20.45
C ALA A 8 -18.60 -2.40 20.48
N ASN A 9 -17.60 -3.24 20.80
CA ASN A 9 -17.71 -4.71 20.81
C ASN A 9 -18.10 -5.30 19.43
N ASP A 10 -17.60 -4.69 18.37
CA ASP A 10 -17.74 -5.18 17.00
C ASP A 10 -16.96 -6.50 16.78
N ALA A 11 -17.36 -7.28 15.76
CA ALA A 11 -16.66 -8.50 15.39
C ALA A 11 -15.24 -8.21 14.89
N SER A 12 -14.28 -9.09 15.22
CA SER A 12 -12.86 -8.84 14.92
C SER A 12 -12.59 -8.76 13.42
N GLU A 13 -13.34 -9.51 12.62
CA GLU A 13 -13.28 -9.52 11.15
C GLU A 13 -13.72 -8.17 10.58
N ASP A 14 -14.78 -7.57 11.13
CA ASP A 14 -15.28 -6.26 10.73
C ASP A 14 -14.28 -5.16 11.07
N ILE A 15 -13.68 -5.23 12.26
CA ILE A 15 -12.62 -4.31 12.69
C ILE A 15 -11.42 -4.41 11.74
N ALA A 16 -10.94 -5.62 11.46
CA ALA A 16 -9.81 -5.85 10.57
C ALA A 16 -10.09 -5.34 9.14
N GLY A 17 -11.29 -5.61 8.62
CA GLY A 17 -11.73 -5.13 7.31
C GLY A 17 -11.77 -3.59 7.25
N ALA A 18 -12.38 -2.95 8.26
CA ALA A 18 -12.47 -1.49 8.34
C ALA A 18 -11.10 -0.83 8.47
N VAL A 19 -10.17 -1.43 9.23
CA VAL A 19 -8.80 -0.95 9.36
C VAL A 19 -8.06 -1.04 8.03
N LEU A 20 -8.12 -2.19 7.34
CA LEU A 20 -7.50 -2.36 6.03
C LEU A 20 -8.06 -1.39 4.98
N ASP A 21 -9.37 -1.19 4.97
CA ASP A 21 -10.03 -0.21 4.09
C ASP A 21 -9.59 1.23 4.39
N CYS A 22 -9.49 1.59 5.67
CA CYS A 22 -9.00 2.90 6.11
C CYS A 22 -7.56 3.13 5.62
N VAL A 23 -6.68 2.14 5.80
CA VAL A 23 -5.29 2.20 5.34
C VAL A 23 -5.22 2.34 3.83
N ALA A 24 -5.92 1.49 3.08
CA ALA A 24 -5.89 1.49 1.62
C ALA A 24 -6.37 2.83 1.03
N ARG A 25 -7.49 3.37 1.54
CA ARG A 25 -8.01 4.69 1.12
C ARG A 25 -7.07 5.83 1.47
N THR A 26 -6.44 5.77 2.64
CA THR A 26 -5.50 6.80 3.10
C THR A 26 -4.25 6.81 2.21
N VAL A 27 -3.68 5.65 1.91
CA VAL A 27 -2.55 5.52 0.98
C VAL A 27 -2.89 6.07 -0.40
N GLY A 28 -4.06 5.72 -0.96
CA GLY A 28 -4.51 6.25 -2.25
C GLY A 28 -4.59 7.78 -2.27
N LYS A 29 -5.15 8.40 -1.23
CA LYS A 29 -5.21 9.87 -1.11
C LYS A 29 -3.83 10.52 -1.02
N VAL A 30 -2.91 9.92 -0.27
CA VAL A 30 -1.52 10.40 -0.17
C VAL A 30 -0.84 10.37 -1.54
N ILE A 31 -1.05 9.31 -2.31
CA ILE A 31 -0.48 9.16 -3.66
C ILE A 31 -1.04 10.22 -4.61
N GLU A 32 -2.35 10.42 -4.65
CA GLU A 32 -2.94 11.46 -5.51
C GLU A 32 -2.48 12.86 -5.11
N ASN A 33 -2.41 13.15 -3.80
CA ASN A 33 -1.88 14.43 -3.33
C ASN A 33 -0.40 14.62 -3.70
N ALA A 34 0.43 13.57 -3.62
CA ALA A 34 1.83 13.63 -4.03
C ALA A 34 1.96 13.86 -5.55
N LYS A 35 1.14 13.20 -6.37
CA LYS A 35 1.11 13.39 -7.82
C LYS A 35 0.80 14.84 -8.18
N GLU A 36 -0.22 15.41 -7.56
CA GLU A 36 -0.60 16.82 -7.76
C GLU A 36 0.51 17.77 -7.27
N ARG A 37 1.00 17.58 -6.04
CA ARG A 37 1.97 18.49 -5.40
C ARG A 37 3.33 18.51 -6.09
N TYR A 38 3.80 17.35 -6.57
CA TYR A 38 5.15 17.20 -7.11
C TYR A 38 5.17 17.04 -8.64
N GLY A 39 4.01 17.06 -9.31
CA GLY A 39 3.91 16.89 -10.76
C GLY A 39 4.39 15.52 -11.25
N ILE A 40 4.36 14.50 -10.40
CA ILE A 40 4.85 13.16 -10.75
C ILE A 40 3.75 12.32 -11.40
N SER A 41 4.08 11.65 -12.50
CA SER A 41 3.12 10.82 -13.26
C SER A 41 3.08 9.36 -12.81
N ARG A 42 4.10 8.90 -12.08
CA ARG A 42 4.25 7.50 -11.69
C ARG A 42 4.71 7.39 -10.24
N VAL A 43 3.99 6.57 -9.47
CA VAL A 43 4.33 6.20 -8.11
C VAL A 43 4.51 4.68 -8.07
N ILE A 44 5.55 4.21 -7.37
CA ILE A 44 5.81 2.79 -7.15
C ILE A 44 5.57 2.50 -5.68
N VAL A 45 4.78 1.46 -5.40
CA VAL A 45 4.57 0.97 -4.03
C VAL A 45 5.45 -0.25 -3.79
N VAL A 46 6.31 -0.17 -2.77
CA VAL A 46 7.27 -1.19 -2.37
C VAL A 46 7.03 -1.65 -0.93
N GLY A 47 7.69 -2.73 -0.52
CA GLY A 47 7.58 -3.33 0.82
C GLY A 47 6.49 -4.39 0.92
N GLY A 48 6.57 -5.24 1.95
CA GLY A 48 5.72 -6.44 2.10
C GLY A 48 4.22 -6.14 2.11
N VAL A 49 3.80 -5.00 2.67
CA VAL A 49 2.40 -4.54 2.65
C VAL A 49 1.90 -4.31 1.23
N GLY A 50 2.79 -3.95 0.31
CA GLY A 50 2.49 -3.84 -1.12
C GLY A 50 2.04 -5.16 -1.75
N ALA A 51 2.18 -6.32 -1.10
CA ALA A 51 1.62 -7.59 -1.55
C ALA A 51 0.13 -7.80 -1.18
N ASN A 52 -0.45 -6.95 -0.32
CA ASN A 52 -1.83 -7.07 0.13
C ASN A 52 -2.84 -6.81 -1.02
N LYS A 53 -3.79 -7.72 -1.21
CA LYS A 53 -4.77 -7.65 -2.32
C LYS A 53 -5.70 -6.46 -2.21
N GLN A 54 -6.19 -6.16 -1.01
CA GLN A 54 -7.15 -5.08 -0.75
C GLN A 54 -6.49 -3.71 -0.99
N VAL A 55 -5.25 -3.53 -0.52
CA VAL A 55 -4.45 -2.33 -0.83
C VAL A 55 -4.25 -2.17 -2.35
N ARG A 56 -3.86 -3.24 -3.04
CA ARG A 56 -3.68 -3.21 -4.51
C ARG A 56 -4.97 -2.88 -5.27
N GLN A 57 -6.11 -3.40 -4.83
CA GLN A 57 -7.39 -3.10 -5.46
C GLN A 57 -7.75 -1.62 -5.37
N TYR A 58 -7.54 -0.99 -4.22
CA TYR A 58 -7.84 0.43 -4.04
C TYR A 58 -6.83 1.36 -4.72
N VAL A 59 -5.54 0.98 -4.72
CA VAL A 59 -4.44 1.87 -5.13
C VAL A 59 -3.93 1.57 -6.53
N GLY A 60 -4.29 0.43 -7.13
CA GLY A 60 -3.71 -0.08 -8.38
C GLY A 60 -3.88 0.81 -9.61
N ASN A 61 -4.87 1.71 -9.62
CA ASN A 61 -5.05 2.68 -10.70
C ASN A 61 -4.15 3.92 -10.55
N SER A 62 -3.67 4.18 -9.33
CA SER A 62 -2.90 5.37 -8.96
C SER A 62 -1.39 5.11 -8.83
N ALA A 63 -0.99 3.84 -8.73
CA ALA A 63 0.40 3.44 -8.55
C ALA A 63 0.72 2.09 -9.19
N VAL A 64 2.01 1.87 -9.41
CA VAL A 64 2.56 0.64 -9.95
C VAL A 64 3.03 -0.25 -8.80
N PHE A 65 2.75 -1.55 -8.92
CA PHE A 65 3.19 -2.56 -7.97
C PHE A 65 4.05 -3.61 -8.68
N ALA A 66 5.11 -4.06 -8.02
CA ALA A 66 5.82 -5.27 -8.43
C ALA A 66 4.93 -6.51 -8.22
N SER A 67 5.34 -7.67 -8.73
CA SER A 67 4.71 -8.95 -8.35
C SER A 67 4.79 -9.14 -6.83
N THR A 68 3.86 -9.92 -6.26
CA THR A 68 3.79 -10.12 -4.80
C THR A 68 5.11 -10.66 -4.22
N LYS A 69 5.79 -11.56 -4.94
CA LYS A 69 7.11 -12.10 -4.57
C LYS A 69 8.23 -11.04 -4.55
N LEU A 70 8.10 -10.01 -5.38
CA LEU A 70 9.08 -8.92 -5.47
C LEU A 70 8.75 -7.75 -4.55
N SER A 71 7.54 -7.70 -3.96
CA SER A 71 7.16 -6.66 -3.01
C SER A 71 7.70 -6.92 -1.59
N SER A 72 7.81 -8.18 -1.15
CA SER A 72 8.43 -8.53 0.12
C SER A 72 9.93 -8.27 0.10
N ASP A 73 10.55 -8.21 1.28
CA ASP A 73 12.00 -8.04 1.39
C ASP A 73 12.76 -9.11 0.60
N ASN A 74 13.61 -8.67 -0.32
CA ASN A 74 14.40 -9.53 -1.18
C ASN A 74 15.63 -8.77 -1.74
N ALA A 75 16.60 -9.50 -2.28
CA ALA A 75 17.84 -8.92 -2.79
C ALA A 75 17.74 -8.32 -4.20
N VAL A 76 16.61 -8.48 -4.91
CA VAL A 76 16.51 -8.09 -6.34
C VAL A 76 16.68 -6.59 -6.51
N GLY A 77 16.04 -5.78 -5.67
CA GLY A 77 16.17 -4.31 -5.73
C GLY A 77 17.60 -3.83 -5.49
N ILE A 78 18.28 -4.43 -4.51
CA ILE A 78 19.69 -4.10 -4.18
C ILE A 78 20.64 -4.58 -5.28
N ALA A 79 20.46 -5.79 -5.79
CA ALA A 79 21.28 -6.34 -6.87
C ALA A 79 21.12 -5.51 -8.16
N LEU A 80 19.90 -5.09 -8.50
CA LEU A 80 19.67 -4.21 -9.64
C LEU A 80 20.32 -2.84 -9.41
N LEU A 81 20.17 -2.24 -8.23
CA LEU A 81 20.74 -0.93 -7.94
C LEU A 81 22.28 -0.93 -7.99
N GLY A 82 22.92 -2.00 -7.49
CA GLY A 82 24.38 -2.14 -7.50
C GLY A 82 24.96 -2.67 -8.80
N GLY A 83 24.16 -3.32 -9.65
CA GLY A 83 24.59 -3.83 -10.96
C GLY A 83 24.44 -2.84 -12.12
N ILE A 84 23.86 -1.66 -11.86
CA ILE A 84 23.90 -0.52 -12.79
C ILE A 84 25.23 0.20 -12.56
N GLU A 85 26.30 -0.35 -13.12
CA GLU A 85 27.59 0.33 -13.39
C GLU A 85 27.78 0.48 -14.90
#